data_AF-A0A197K508-F1
#
_entry.id   AF-A0A197K508-F1
#
_cell.length_a   1.000
_cell.length_b   1.000
_cell.length_c   1.000
_cell.angle_alpha   90.00
_cell.angle_beta   90.00
_cell.angle_gamma   90.00
#
_symmetry.space_group_name_H-M   'P 1'
#
loop_
_entity.id
_entity.type
_entity.pdbx_description
1 polymer ?
#
loop_
_entity_poly.entity_id
_entity_poly.type
_entity_poly.pdbx_seq_one_letter_code
_entity_poly.pdbx_strand_id
1 'polypeptide(L)'
;MHKSILLFMPRAATKTFTKGTHASRGTTQAFYAVHIGKTKGIYFTWPECEKQVKGVIGAKFKKFPTLPEAEEFVKNGPKVYTKPPPKSATSTSKTTTTTTTTTTTTTTASSSSSSAATGGASGTKASFTRINGITVPSGSDTLVIYTDGSARGNGKAGSQAGLGVFFGVNDPRNLSERLQGEQTNQRAEIMAVYRALQVCGSDTIPVEIRSDSQYTINIVTQWGQNWMRNGWKRSDGGNVLHRDIIEPLLMMIKNRPGPIKWVRTLLFFYMLLMLLPVLNCQQRILC
;
A
#
# COMPACT_ATOMS: atom_id res chain seq x y z
N MET A 1 72.12 23.01 30.93
CA MET A 1 71.22 21.98 30.38
C MET A 1 70.00 22.69 29.81
N HIS A 2 69.82 22.67 28.49
CA HIS A 2 68.56 22.67 27.72
C HIS A 2 69.01 22.74 26.25
N LYS A 3 68.98 21.57 25.61
CA LYS A 3 69.44 21.35 24.24
C LYS A 3 68.40 21.91 23.25
N SER A 4 68.94 22.66 22.29
CA SER A 4 68.55 22.89 20.90
C SER A 4 67.41 22.06 20.31
N ILE A 5 66.54 22.69 19.51
CA ILE A 5 66.57 22.54 18.04
C ILE A 5 65.55 23.50 17.39
N LEU A 6 66.10 24.52 16.73
CA LEU A 6 65.48 25.34 15.71
C LEU A 6 65.98 24.77 14.38
N LEU A 7 65.12 24.24 13.51
CA LEU A 7 65.49 24.08 12.11
C LEU A 7 64.26 24.08 11.19
N PHE A 8 64.33 25.00 10.22
CA PHE A 8 63.87 24.89 8.83
C PHE A 8 62.37 24.97 8.49
N MET A 9 62.01 26.08 7.85
CA MET A 9 60.99 26.12 6.78
C MET A 9 61.56 25.45 5.52
N PRO A 10 60.71 24.93 4.61
CA PRO A 10 60.55 25.67 3.37
C PRO A 10 59.10 25.78 2.87
N ARG A 11 58.99 26.70 1.91
CA ARG A 11 57.82 27.33 1.30
C ARG A 11 57.26 26.49 0.13
N ALA A 12 55.94 26.66 -0.06
CA ALA A 12 55.14 26.51 -1.28
C ALA A 12 54.93 25.14 -1.94
N ALA A 13 53.66 24.75 -1.98
CA ALA A 13 53.05 24.15 -3.17
C ALA A 13 51.69 24.83 -3.40
N THR A 14 51.60 25.62 -4.47
CA THR A 14 50.33 26.05 -5.06
C THR A 14 49.67 24.85 -5.73
N LYS A 15 48.36 24.67 -5.56
CA LYS A 15 47.46 24.14 -6.61
C LYS A 15 45.98 24.23 -6.21
N THR A 16 45.28 24.95 -7.09
CA THR A 16 43.94 24.63 -7.63
C THR A 16 42.71 24.79 -6.75
N PHE A 17 41.99 25.86 -7.09
CA PHE A 17 40.55 26.04 -6.95
C PHE A 17 39.78 24.75 -7.33
N THR A 18 39.05 24.18 -6.37
CA THR A 18 37.93 23.27 -6.67
C THR A 18 36.70 23.71 -5.89
N LYS A 19 35.77 24.28 -6.67
CA LYS A 19 34.32 24.36 -6.50
C LYS A 19 33.79 23.69 -5.22
N GLY A 20 33.26 24.51 -4.31
CA GLY A 20 32.44 24.05 -3.20
C GLY A 20 31.35 23.12 -3.72
N THR A 21 31.43 21.87 -3.31
CA THR A 21 30.40 20.86 -3.57
C THR A 21 29.43 20.88 -2.41
N HIS A 22 28.16 20.97 -2.78
CA HIS A 22 27.01 21.02 -1.90
C HIS A 22 27.08 19.97 -0.79
N ALA A 23 26.74 20.40 0.42
CA ALA A 23 26.46 19.53 1.55
C ALA A 23 25.49 18.42 1.11
N SER A 24 26.04 17.22 0.92
CA SER A 24 25.30 16.00 0.68
C SER A 24 24.42 15.76 1.91
N ARG A 25 23.10 15.87 1.74
CA ARG A 25 22.11 15.40 2.71
C ARG A 25 22.52 14.00 3.16
N GLY A 26 22.76 13.83 4.46
CA GLY A 26 23.28 12.59 5.02
C GLY A 26 22.43 11.39 4.62
N THR A 27 22.98 10.53 3.76
CA THR A 27 22.50 9.16 3.60
C THR A 27 22.74 8.44 4.92
N THR A 28 21.69 8.22 5.70
CA THR A 28 21.72 7.35 6.88
C THR A 28 22.34 6.01 6.46
N GLN A 29 23.48 5.67 7.06
CA GLN A 29 24.21 4.44 6.76
C GLN A 29 23.28 3.25 7.04
N ALA A 30 22.99 2.44 6.02
CA ALA A 30 22.14 1.28 6.16
C ALA A 30 22.96 0.04 6.53
N PHE A 31 22.44 -0.76 7.45
CA PHE A 31 23.07 -1.99 7.92
C PHE A 31 22.40 -3.20 7.25
N TYR A 32 23.19 -4.14 6.75
CA TYR A 32 22.71 -5.36 6.11
C TYR A 32 23.04 -6.55 7.01
N ALA A 33 22.03 -7.18 7.58
CA ALA A 33 22.20 -8.32 8.47
C ALA A 33 21.94 -9.63 7.73
N VAL A 34 22.85 -10.58 7.85
CA VAL A 34 22.75 -11.94 7.28
C VAL A 34 22.60 -12.92 8.43
N HIS A 35 21.45 -13.59 8.48
CA HIS A 35 21.16 -14.64 9.46
C HIS A 35 21.40 -16.04 8.89
N ILE A 36 21.05 -16.26 7.61
CA ILE A 36 21.42 -17.47 6.85
C ILE A 36 22.11 -17.01 5.57
N GLY A 37 23.37 -17.42 5.40
CA GLY A 37 24.25 -17.10 4.29
C GLY A 37 25.58 -17.84 4.47
N LYS A 38 26.59 -17.54 3.65
CA LYS A 38 27.94 -18.13 3.77
C LYS A 38 28.57 -17.76 5.12
N THR A 39 28.50 -16.48 5.47
CA THR A 39 28.94 -15.95 6.76
C THR A 39 27.80 -15.17 7.41
N LYS A 40 27.46 -15.54 8.64
CA LYS A 40 26.46 -14.86 9.48
C LYS A 40 27.09 -13.61 10.10
N GLY A 41 26.45 -12.45 9.97
CA GLY A 41 27.00 -11.18 10.46
C GLY A 41 26.29 -9.93 9.93
N ILE A 42 26.81 -8.76 10.29
CA ILE A 42 26.32 -7.45 9.85
C ILE A 42 27.34 -6.84 8.89
N TYR A 43 26.85 -6.29 7.79
CA TYR A 43 27.64 -5.66 6.73
C TYR A 43 27.18 -4.22 6.55
N PHE A 44 28.14 -3.32 6.28
CA PHE A 44 27.88 -1.88 6.16
C PHE A 44 27.64 -1.45 4.72
N THR A 45 27.85 -2.37 3.77
CA THR A 45 27.65 -2.14 2.34
C THR A 45 26.92 -3.32 1.70
N TRP A 46 26.14 -3.03 0.66
CA TRP A 46 25.44 -4.07 -0.11
C TRP A 46 26.40 -5.07 -0.79
N PRO A 47 27.49 -4.65 -1.45
CA PRO A 47 28.40 -5.58 -2.13
C PRO A 47 29.02 -6.63 -1.21
N GLU A 48 29.26 -6.27 0.06
CA GLU A 48 29.73 -7.21 1.08
C GLU A 48 28.65 -8.22 1.47
N CYS A 49 27.41 -7.74 1.70
CA CYS A 49 26.27 -8.60 2.00
C CYS A 49 25.93 -9.56 0.86
N GLU A 50 25.94 -9.07 -0.39
CA GLU A 50 25.60 -9.85 -1.58
C GLU A 50 26.50 -11.09 -1.72
N LYS A 51 27.81 -10.93 -1.50
CA LYS A 51 28.77 -12.04 -1.54
C LYS A 51 28.40 -13.19 -0.60
N GLN A 52 27.73 -12.89 0.51
CA GLN A 52 27.35 -13.85 1.54
C GLN A 52 26.02 -14.56 1.26
N VAL A 53 25.12 -13.92 0.52
CA VAL A 53 23.77 -14.48 0.28
C VAL A 53 23.66 -15.13 -1.10
N LYS A 54 24.47 -14.68 -2.06
CA LYS A 54 24.45 -15.16 -3.44
C LYS A 54 24.94 -16.60 -3.53
N GLY A 55 24.07 -17.47 -4.06
CA GLY A 55 24.32 -18.89 -4.24
C GLY A 55 23.98 -19.78 -3.04
N VAL A 56 23.46 -19.22 -1.94
CA VAL A 56 23.04 -20.01 -0.77
C VAL A 56 21.54 -20.29 -0.85
N ILE A 57 21.17 -21.57 -0.94
CA ILE A 57 19.77 -22.01 -0.93
C ILE A 57 19.20 -21.71 0.45
N GLY A 58 18.14 -20.89 0.51
CA GLY A 58 17.49 -20.51 1.77
C GLY A 58 18.16 -19.34 2.52
N ALA A 59 18.94 -18.49 1.84
CA ALA A 59 19.53 -17.29 2.44
C ALA A 59 18.47 -16.38 3.10
N LYS A 60 18.76 -15.91 4.32
CA LYS A 60 17.92 -14.98 5.10
C LYS A 60 18.73 -13.76 5.47
N PHE A 61 18.42 -12.63 4.84
CA PHE A 61 19.07 -11.35 5.07
C PHE A 61 18.04 -10.22 5.09
N LYS A 62 18.35 -9.11 5.77
CA LYS A 62 17.48 -7.93 5.84
C LYS A 62 18.30 -6.65 6.04
N LYS A 63 17.80 -5.55 5.46
CA LYS A 63 18.33 -4.20 5.62
C LYS A 63 17.69 -3.52 6.83
N PHE A 64 18.50 -2.89 7.66
CA PHE A 64 18.08 -2.18 8.87
C PHE A 64 18.59 -0.73 8.86
N PRO A 65 17.81 0.21 9.41
CA PRO A 65 18.24 1.59 9.59
C PRO A 65 19.16 1.78 10.80
N THR A 66 19.17 0.86 11.77
CA THR A 66 19.97 0.95 13.00
C THR A 66 20.76 -0.34 13.26
N LEU A 67 21.93 -0.22 13.89
CA LEU A 67 22.82 -1.35 14.22
C LEU A 67 22.19 -2.31 15.25
N PRO A 68 21.53 -1.85 16.33
CA PRO A 68 20.91 -2.76 17.30
C PRO A 68 19.84 -3.66 16.69
N GLU A 69 19.03 -3.14 15.75
CA GLU A 69 18.04 -3.96 15.04
C GLU A 69 18.69 -5.01 14.14
N ALA A 70 19.84 -4.69 13.53
CA ALA A 70 20.61 -5.62 12.73
C ALA A 70 21.22 -6.74 13.58
N GLU A 71 21.77 -6.43 14.76
CA GLU A 71 22.30 -7.42 15.72
C GLU A 71 21.22 -8.39 16.19
N GLU A 72 20.03 -7.88 16.52
CA GLU A 72 18.90 -8.73 16.90
C GLU A 72 18.51 -9.71 15.79
N PHE A 73 18.51 -9.27 14.53
CA PHE A 73 18.20 -10.13 13.39
C PHE A 73 19.26 -11.21 13.17
N VAL A 74 20.55 -10.87 13.35
CA VAL A 74 21.62 -11.86 13.30
C VAL A 74 21.42 -12.88 14.43
N LYS A 75 21.18 -12.45 15.67
CA LYS A 75 21.05 -13.34 16.82
C LYS A 75 19.84 -14.27 16.73
N ASN A 76 18.66 -13.70 16.45
CA ASN A 76 17.37 -14.38 16.60
C ASN A 76 16.73 -14.80 15.26
N GLY A 77 17.29 -14.38 14.13
CA GLY A 77 16.73 -14.63 12.81
C GLY A 77 15.52 -13.77 12.50
N PRO A 78 14.84 -13.99 11.35
CA PRO A 78 13.58 -13.33 11.12
C PRO A 78 12.61 -13.75 12.22
N LYS A 79 12.21 -12.81 13.07
CA LYS A 79 11.13 -12.99 14.04
C LYS A 79 9.91 -13.49 13.25
N VAL A 80 9.56 -14.76 13.42
CA VAL A 80 8.22 -15.23 13.09
C VAL A 80 7.32 -14.43 14.00
N TYR A 81 6.44 -13.60 13.45
CA TYR A 81 5.39 -12.95 14.23
C TYR A 81 4.40 -14.04 14.67
N THR A 82 4.76 -14.83 15.68
CA THR A 82 3.80 -15.61 16.46
C THR A 82 3.14 -14.63 17.43
N LYS A 83 1.86 -14.36 17.18
CA LYS A 83 1.02 -13.61 18.10
C LYS A 83 1.03 -14.29 19.49
N PRO A 84 1.19 -13.57 20.61
CA PRO A 84 1.10 -14.17 21.94
C PRO A 84 -0.33 -14.68 22.26
N PRO A 85 -0.48 -15.76 23.04
CA PRO A 85 -1.76 -16.43 23.28
C PRO A 85 -2.68 -15.61 24.21
N PRO A 86 -4.02 -15.66 24.02
CA PRO A 86 -4.96 -15.08 24.96
C PRO A 86 -5.01 -15.91 26.25
N LYS A 87 -4.75 -15.27 27.40
CA LYS A 87 -4.98 -15.86 28.72
C LYS A 87 -6.47 -15.86 29.03
N SER A 88 -6.90 -17.01 29.54
CA SER A 88 -8.22 -17.35 30.08
C SER A 88 -8.76 -16.32 31.07
N ALA A 89 -10.07 -16.08 31.03
CA ALA A 89 -10.84 -15.54 32.16
C ALA A 89 -12.20 -16.26 32.25
N THR A 90 -12.42 -16.82 33.44
CA THR A 90 -13.54 -17.64 33.91
C THR A 90 -14.65 -16.75 34.50
N SER A 91 -15.92 -17.10 34.20
CA SER A 91 -17.21 -16.89 34.92
C SER A 91 -17.52 -15.58 35.68
N THR A 92 -18.71 -15.01 35.44
CA THR A 92 -19.87 -14.98 36.39
C THR A 92 -21.05 -14.13 35.87
N SER A 93 -22.15 -14.82 35.60
CA SER A 93 -23.59 -14.55 35.89
C SER A 93 -24.17 -13.13 36.03
N LYS A 94 -25.24 -12.85 35.26
CA LYS A 94 -26.66 -12.62 35.70
C LYS A 94 -27.51 -12.11 34.50
N THR A 95 -28.51 -12.89 34.03
CA THR A 95 -29.97 -12.82 34.36
C THR A 95 -30.72 -11.77 33.53
N THR A 96 -31.39 -12.11 32.41
CA THR A 96 -32.80 -12.58 32.20
C THR A 96 -33.78 -11.45 31.91
N THR A 97 -34.71 -11.72 30.97
CA THR A 97 -36.06 -11.13 30.75
C THR A 97 -36.12 -10.06 29.64
N THR A 98 -37.00 -9.98 28.63
CA THR A 98 -38.09 -10.80 28.03
C THR A 98 -38.68 -9.98 26.85
N THR A 99 -38.91 -10.64 25.70
CA THR A 99 -40.04 -10.51 24.72
C THR A 99 -40.36 -9.21 23.93
N THR A 100 -40.74 -9.45 22.66
CA THR A 100 -41.80 -8.81 21.80
C THR A 100 -41.26 -7.93 20.66
N THR A 101 -41.20 -8.37 19.38
CA THR A 101 -42.26 -8.51 18.33
C THR A 101 -42.79 -7.18 17.76
N THR A 102 -43.00 -7.17 16.43
CA THR A 102 -43.77 -6.23 15.54
C THR A 102 -42.85 -5.32 14.69
N THR A 103 -42.64 -5.55 13.38
CA THR A 103 -43.52 -5.48 12.18
C THR A 103 -43.96 -4.06 11.81
N THR A 104 -43.87 -3.75 10.50
CA THR A 104 -44.61 -2.75 9.69
C THR A 104 -43.77 -1.57 9.18
N THR A 105 -43.28 -1.54 7.93
CA THR A 105 -43.88 -1.15 6.62
C THR A 105 -43.79 0.35 6.27
N THR A 106 -43.40 0.63 5.01
CA THR A 106 -43.69 1.83 4.17
C THR A 106 -43.02 3.15 4.60
N THR A 107 -42.50 4.04 3.73
CA THR A 107 -42.99 4.63 2.46
C THR A 107 -41.81 5.49 1.92
N THR A 108 -41.31 5.34 0.69
CA THR A 108 -41.66 6.05 -0.57
C THR A 108 -41.61 7.60 -0.53
N ALA A 109 -40.70 8.19 -1.33
CA ALA A 109 -40.73 9.49 -2.04
C ALA A 109 -39.28 10.02 -2.20
N SER A 110 -38.62 10.14 -3.36
CA SER A 110 -38.95 10.69 -4.68
C SER A 110 -39.10 12.21 -4.72
N SER A 111 -38.04 12.91 -5.18
CA SER A 111 -38.08 14.14 -6.02
C SER A 111 -36.64 14.69 -6.15
N SER A 112 -35.90 14.71 -7.26
CA SER A 112 -36.11 15.21 -8.64
C SER A 112 -36.28 16.73 -8.77
N SER A 113 -35.22 17.42 -9.23
CA SER A 113 -35.23 18.58 -10.18
C SER A 113 -33.83 19.22 -10.19
N SER A 114 -32.97 18.97 -11.19
CA SER A 114 -32.91 19.54 -12.54
C SER A 114 -32.29 20.95 -12.65
N SER A 115 -31.13 20.97 -13.32
CA SER A 115 -30.69 21.91 -14.39
C SER A 115 -30.42 23.38 -14.09
N ALA A 116 -29.19 23.83 -14.39
CA ALA A 116 -28.92 24.79 -15.48
C ALA A 116 -27.41 24.96 -15.71
N ALA A 117 -27.03 25.10 -16.96
CA ALA A 117 -25.68 25.26 -17.46
C ALA A 117 -25.32 26.73 -17.68
N THR A 118 -24.06 27.11 -17.47
CA THR A 118 -23.44 28.26 -18.15
C THR A 118 -21.94 27.99 -18.35
N GLY A 119 -21.43 28.33 -19.54
CA GLY A 119 -20.17 27.83 -20.07
C GLY A 119 -18.91 28.67 -19.81
N GLY A 120 -17.80 28.15 -20.35
CA GLY A 120 -16.64 28.90 -20.82
C GLY A 120 -15.39 28.91 -19.92
N ALA A 121 -14.42 28.04 -20.20
CA ALA A 121 -12.98 28.37 -20.22
C ALA A 121 -12.15 27.23 -20.82
N SER A 122 -11.25 27.62 -21.73
CA SER A 122 -10.30 26.81 -22.46
C SER A 122 -9.13 26.37 -21.55
N GLY A 123 -8.90 25.08 -21.51
CA GLY A 123 -7.73 24.39 -20.97
C GLY A 123 -7.83 22.99 -21.52
N THR A 124 -6.76 22.45 -22.10
CA THR A 124 -6.72 21.20 -22.87
C THR A 124 -7.58 20.11 -22.21
N LYS A 125 -8.84 20.00 -22.64
CA LYS A 125 -9.81 19.12 -21.97
C LYS A 125 -9.46 17.72 -22.40
N ALA A 126 -9.19 16.85 -21.43
CA ALA A 126 -9.23 15.42 -21.68
C ALA A 126 -10.58 15.12 -22.35
N SER A 127 -10.55 14.81 -23.65
CA SER A 127 -11.75 14.44 -24.38
C SER A 127 -12.24 13.12 -23.80
N PHE A 128 -13.55 12.96 -23.76
CA PHE A 128 -14.15 11.89 -22.98
C PHE A 128 -15.27 11.19 -23.79
N THR A 129 -15.29 9.86 -23.87
CA THR A 129 -16.24 9.06 -24.67
C THR A 129 -17.11 8.18 -23.77
N ARG A 130 -18.37 7.93 -24.16
CA ARG A 130 -19.28 7.00 -23.47
C ARG A 130 -19.28 5.62 -24.15
N ILE A 131 -18.90 4.57 -23.43
CA ILE A 131 -19.06 3.18 -23.86
C ILE A 131 -20.01 2.49 -22.87
N ASN A 132 -21.13 1.94 -23.34
CA ASN A 132 -22.15 1.29 -22.50
C ASN A 132 -22.59 2.15 -21.28
N GLY A 133 -22.73 3.47 -21.47
CA GLY A 133 -23.07 4.41 -20.39
C GLY A 133 -21.90 4.78 -19.47
N ILE A 134 -20.79 4.05 -19.55
CA ILE A 134 -19.56 4.33 -18.81
C ILE A 134 -18.74 5.38 -19.50
N THR A 135 -18.29 6.27 -18.66
CA THR A 135 -17.40 7.33 -19.02
C THR A 135 -15.99 6.65 -19.18
N VAL A 136 -15.38 6.59 -20.39
CA VAL A 136 -13.93 6.34 -20.68
C VAL A 136 -13.16 7.53 -21.35
N PRO A 137 -11.83 7.68 -21.17
CA PRO A 137 -11.04 8.68 -21.91
C PRO A 137 -11.19 8.52 -23.43
N SER A 138 -11.39 9.62 -24.14
CA SER A 138 -11.69 9.58 -25.58
C SER A 138 -10.48 9.18 -26.39
N GLY A 139 -10.70 8.25 -27.31
CA GLY A 139 -9.64 7.51 -28.02
C GLY A 139 -9.16 6.25 -27.30
N SER A 140 -9.79 5.86 -26.17
CA SER A 140 -9.51 4.59 -25.50
C SER A 140 -10.79 3.80 -25.24
N ASP A 141 -10.74 2.50 -25.51
CA ASP A 141 -11.80 1.55 -25.16
C ASP A 141 -11.60 0.96 -23.76
N THR A 142 -10.72 1.57 -22.96
CA THR A 142 -10.30 1.07 -21.65
C THR A 142 -10.63 2.07 -20.56
N LEU A 143 -11.36 1.62 -19.55
CA LEU A 143 -11.65 2.41 -18.36
C LEU A 143 -10.44 2.37 -17.42
N VAL A 144 -9.79 3.53 -17.24
CA VAL A 144 -8.68 3.68 -16.30
C VAL A 144 -9.24 3.99 -14.90
N ILE A 145 -8.85 3.20 -13.91
CA ILE A 145 -9.29 3.34 -12.52
C ILE A 145 -8.07 3.44 -11.63
N TYR A 146 -8.04 4.44 -10.76
CA TYR A 146 -7.00 4.60 -9.75
C TYR A 146 -7.54 4.16 -8.39
N THR A 147 -6.72 3.42 -7.65
CA THR A 147 -7.08 2.92 -6.31
C THR A 147 -5.94 3.20 -5.33
N ASP A 148 -6.30 3.58 -4.12
CA ASP A 148 -5.35 3.88 -3.04
C ASP A 148 -5.94 3.44 -1.69
N GLY A 149 -5.06 3.01 -0.78
CA GLY A 149 -5.43 2.57 0.56
C GLY A 149 -4.45 3.10 1.61
N SER A 150 -4.98 3.83 2.59
CA SER A 150 -4.15 4.44 3.63
C SER A 150 -4.55 3.97 5.03
N ALA A 151 -3.58 3.90 5.94
CA ALA A 151 -3.82 3.65 7.36
C ALA A 151 -2.94 4.54 8.26
N ARG A 152 -3.58 5.22 9.23
CA ARG A 152 -2.90 5.87 10.35
C ARG A 152 -2.71 4.85 11.48
N GLY A 153 -1.50 4.81 12.03
CA GLY A 153 -1.17 3.91 13.14
C GLY A 153 -1.06 2.43 12.76
N ASN A 154 -0.99 2.10 11.47
CA ASN A 154 -1.05 0.76 10.86
C ASN A 154 -0.73 -0.42 11.81
N GLY A 155 -1.75 -1.21 12.13
CA GLY A 155 -1.62 -2.44 12.92
C GLY A 155 -1.55 -2.25 14.43
N LYS A 156 -1.73 -1.03 14.96
CA LYS A 156 -1.79 -0.72 16.39
C LYS A 156 -3.22 -0.50 16.87
N ALA A 157 -3.45 -0.57 18.19
CA ALA A 157 -4.70 -0.14 18.80
C ALA A 157 -5.00 1.33 18.42
N GLY A 158 -6.24 1.63 18.05
CA GLY A 158 -6.64 2.94 17.56
C GLY A 158 -6.25 3.24 16.10
N SER A 159 -5.73 2.25 15.36
CA SER A 159 -5.51 2.43 13.92
C SER A 159 -6.81 2.78 13.20
N GLN A 160 -6.70 3.62 12.19
CA GLN A 160 -7.80 3.96 11.30
C GLN A 160 -7.30 3.85 9.88
N ALA A 161 -8.09 3.24 9.02
CA ALA A 161 -7.76 3.05 7.63
C ALA A 161 -8.91 3.47 6.72
N GLY A 162 -8.57 3.91 5.52
CA GLY A 162 -9.53 4.34 4.50
C GLY A 162 -9.03 3.98 3.12
N LEU A 163 -9.96 3.93 2.18
CA LEU A 163 -9.70 3.60 0.78
C LEU A 163 -10.32 4.64 -0.15
N GLY A 164 -9.68 4.82 -1.30
CA GLY A 164 -10.16 5.70 -2.37
C GLY A 164 -10.20 4.98 -3.71
N VAL A 165 -11.21 5.31 -4.51
CA VAL A 165 -11.29 4.91 -5.92
C VAL A 165 -11.62 6.13 -6.76
N PHE A 166 -10.86 6.32 -7.84
CA PHE A 166 -11.00 7.45 -8.73
C PHE A 166 -11.06 6.99 -10.19
N PHE A 167 -12.19 7.29 -10.84
CA PHE A 167 -12.46 7.02 -12.26
C PHE A 167 -12.16 8.22 -13.16
N GLY A 168 -12.18 9.44 -12.58
CA GLY A 168 -11.96 10.67 -13.33
C GLY A 168 -12.61 11.87 -12.65
N VAL A 169 -12.27 13.08 -13.12
CA VAL A 169 -12.83 14.32 -12.55
C VAL A 169 -14.35 14.34 -12.73
N ASN A 170 -15.08 14.60 -11.64
CA ASN A 170 -16.56 14.64 -11.60
C ASN A 170 -17.26 13.32 -11.97
N ASP A 171 -16.56 12.19 -11.94
CA ASP A 171 -17.20 10.89 -12.10
C ASP A 171 -18.00 10.54 -10.83
N PRO A 172 -19.32 10.24 -10.91
CA PRO A 172 -20.14 9.93 -9.75
C PRO A 172 -19.77 8.61 -9.07
N ARG A 173 -18.94 7.76 -9.71
CA ARG A 173 -18.44 6.51 -9.14
C ARG A 173 -17.20 6.69 -8.26
N ASN A 174 -16.62 7.89 -8.24
CA ASN A 174 -15.53 8.21 -7.32
C ASN A 174 -16.01 8.02 -5.88
N LEU A 175 -15.20 7.34 -5.06
CA LEU A 175 -15.55 7.09 -3.67
C LEU A 175 -14.35 7.25 -2.74
N SER A 176 -14.66 7.51 -1.48
CA SER A 176 -13.74 7.55 -0.36
C SER A 176 -14.48 7.04 0.86
N GLU A 177 -14.01 5.91 1.41
CA GLU A 177 -14.71 5.18 2.45
C GLU A 177 -13.76 4.81 3.59
N ARG A 178 -14.30 4.72 4.82
CA ARG A 178 -13.59 4.12 5.94
C ARG A 178 -13.52 2.61 5.74
N LEU A 179 -12.35 2.04 5.95
CA LEU A 179 -12.19 0.60 5.91
C LEU A 179 -13.03 -0.05 7.01
N GLN A 180 -13.79 -1.09 6.67
CA GLN A 180 -14.53 -1.89 7.63
C GLN A 180 -13.66 -3.05 8.15
N GLY A 181 -13.81 -3.38 9.43
CA GLY A 181 -13.07 -4.46 10.09
C GLY A 181 -11.63 -4.06 10.48
N GLU A 182 -10.65 -4.93 10.22
CA GLU A 182 -9.25 -4.69 10.60
C GLU A 182 -8.68 -3.43 9.95
N GLN A 183 -8.05 -2.57 10.74
CA GLN A 183 -7.57 -1.26 10.28
C GLN A 183 -6.08 -1.35 9.91
N THR A 184 -5.78 -1.85 8.70
CA THR A 184 -4.41 -1.96 8.18
C THR A 184 -4.28 -1.39 6.77
N ASN A 185 -3.06 -0.96 6.42
CA ASN A 185 -2.79 -0.40 5.09
C ASN A 185 -3.06 -1.45 3.99
N GLN A 186 -2.54 -2.67 4.17
CA GLN A 186 -2.68 -3.74 3.19
C GLN A 186 -4.13 -4.10 2.91
N ARG A 187 -4.96 -4.10 3.96
CA ARG A 187 -6.38 -4.40 3.82
C ARG A 187 -7.13 -3.25 3.12
N ALA A 188 -6.77 -2.00 3.39
CA ALA A 188 -7.32 -0.84 2.69
C ALA A 188 -7.02 -0.90 1.19
N GLU A 189 -5.79 -1.22 0.83
CA GLU A 189 -5.34 -1.34 -0.57
C GLU A 189 -6.09 -2.44 -1.34
N ILE A 190 -6.26 -3.62 -0.73
CA ILE A 190 -7.02 -4.72 -1.36
C ILE A 190 -8.50 -4.32 -1.49
N MET A 191 -9.05 -3.69 -0.45
CA MET A 191 -10.45 -3.25 -0.46
C MET A 191 -10.69 -2.15 -1.49
N ALA A 192 -9.73 -1.25 -1.74
CA ALA A 192 -9.84 -0.23 -2.79
C ALA A 192 -10.06 -0.88 -4.17
N VAL A 193 -9.28 -1.91 -4.51
CA VAL A 193 -9.46 -2.67 -5.76
C VAL A 193 -10.79 -3.42 -5.80
N TYR A 194 -11.18 -4.04 -4.67
CA TYR A 194 -12.47 -4.72 -4.57
C TYR A 194 -13.65 -3.77 -4.82
N ARG A 195 -13.66 -2.61 -4.15
CA ARG A 195 -14.69 -1.58 -4.31
C ARG A 195 -14.68 -1.01 -5.72
N ALA A 196 -13.51 -0.81 -6.32
CA ALA A 196 -13.39 -0.35 -7.71
C ALA A 196 -14.12 -1.26 -8.69
N LEU A 197 -13.97 -2.58 -8.55
CA LEU A 197 -14.68 -3.54 -9.41
C LEU A 197 -16.18 -3.60 -9.13
N GLN A 198 -16.62 -3.35 -7.88
CA GLN A 198 -18.04 -3.31 -7.54
C GLN A 198 -18.76 -2.10 -8.14
N VAL A 199 -18.13 -0.92 -8.11
CA VAL A 199 -18.75 0.34 -8.58
C VAL A 199 -18.43 0.68 -10.03
N CYS A 200 -17.59 -0.11 -10.70
CA CYS A 200 -17.18 0.07 -12.10
C CYS A 200 -18.38 0.23 -13.05
N GLY A 201 -19.50 -0.45 -12.78
CA GLY A 201 -20.76 -0.32 -13.51
C GLY A 201 -20.86 -1.16 -14.79
N SER A 202 -19.77 -1.80 -15.22
CA SER A 202 -19.75 -2.78 -16.32
C SER A 202 -18.64 -3.78 -16.08
N ASP A 203 -18.91 -5.02 -16.44
CA ASP A 203 -17.98 -6.14 -16.36
C ASP A 203 -17.38 -6.50 -17.73
N THR A 204 -17.93 -5.98 -18.83
CA THR A 204 -17.48 -6.27 -20.22
C THR A 204 -16.42 -5.31 -20.74
N ILE A 205 -16.40 -4.05 -20.26
CA ILE A 205 -15.41 -3.07 -20.72
C ILE A 205 -14.02 -3.43 -20.17
N PRO A 206 -12.96 -3.40 -21.01
CA PRO A 206 -11.58 -3.45 -20.56
C PRO A 206 -11.29 -2.41 -19.49
N VAL A 207 -10.65 -2.82 -18.39
CA VAL A 207 -10.27 -1.91 -17.30
C VAL A 207 -8.76 -1.91 -17.10
N GLU A 208 -8.18 -0.75 -16.84
CA GLU A 208 -6.80 -0.59 -16.38
C GLU A 208 -6.81 -0.09 -14.93
N ILE A 209 -6.46 -0.96 -13.97
CA ILE A 209 -6.38 -0.59 -12.56
C ILE A 209 -4.96 -0.18 -12.22
N ARG A 210 -4.82 1.05 -11.71
CA ARG A 210 -3.57 1.69 -11.29
C ARG A 210 -3.53 1.76 -9.76
N SER A 211 -2.54 1.10 -9.18
CA SER A 211 -2.31 1.05 -7.73
C SER A 211 -0.80 1.15 -7.45
N ASP A 212 -0.42 1.70 -6.31
CA ASP A 212 0.96 1.69 -5.83
C ASP A 212 1.29 0.47 -4.95
N SER A 213 0.27 -0.24 -4.47
CA SER A 213 0.40 -1.46 -3.69
C SER A 213 0.90 -2.64 -4.54
N GLN A 214 2.22 -2.86 -4.50
CA GLN A 214 2.84 -4.08 -5.05
C GLN A 214 2.25 -5.34 -4.40
N TYR A 215 1.84 -5.27 -3.13
CA TYR A 215 1.21 -6.38 -2.43
C TYR A 215 -0.12 -6.77 -3.10
N THR A 216 -1.00 -5.80 -3.33
CA THR A 216 -2.29 -6.03 -4.00
C THR A 216 -2.08 -6.50 -5.44
N ILE A 217 -1.16 -5.89 -6.19
CA ILE A 217 -0.84 -6.28 -7.57
C ILE A 217 -0.34 -7.73 -7.62
N ASN A 218 0.53 -8.14 -6.69
CA ASN A 218 1.01 -9.53 -6.65
C ASN A 218 -0.10 -10.52 -6.31
N ILE A 219 -1.04 -10.16 -5.43
CA ILE A 219 -2.21 -10.99 -5.10
C ILE A 219 -3.02 -11.28 -6.37
N VAL A 220 -3.38 -10.24 -7.11
CA VAL A 220 -4.29 -10.38 -8.26
C VAL A 220 -3.61 -10.97 -9.50
N THR A 221 -2.28 -10.87 -9.62
CA THR A 221 -1.54 -11.36 -10.80
C THR A 221 -0.88 -12.71 -10.63
N GLN A 222 -0.38 -13.04 -9.43
CA GLN A 222 0.48 -14.22 -9.23
C GLN A 222 0.08 -15.06 -8.01
N TRP A 223 0.02 -14.44 -6.83
CA TRP A 223 -0.07 -15.17 -5.57
C TRP A 223 -1.46 -15.73 -5.33
N GLY A 224 -2.51 -14.97 -5.64
CA GLY A 224 -3.90 -15.36 -5.38
C GLY A 224 -4.29 -16.67 -6.06
N GLN A 225 -3.91 -16.85 -7.32
CA GLN A 225 -4.18 -18.10 -8.04
C GLN A 225 -3.44 -19.29 -7.44
N ASN A 226 -2.19 -19.11 -7.03
CA ASN A 226 -1.43 -20.15 -6.36
C ASN A 226 -2.04 -20.51 -4.99
N TRP A 227 -2.51 -19.50 -4.24
CA TRP A 227 -3.18 -19.70 -2.96
C TRP A 227 -4.53 -20.42 -3.09
N MET A 228 -5.33 -20.09 -4.10
CA MET A 228 -6.57 -20.85 -4.37
C MET A 228 -6.27 -22.32 -4.68
N ARG A 229 -5.21 -22.60 -5.45
CA ARG A 229 -4.81 -23.97 -5.81
C ARG A 229 -4.23 -24.77 -4.65
N ASN A 230 -3.57 -24.11 -3.69
CA ASN A 230 -2.88 -24.79 -2.59
C ASN A 230 -3.66 -24.81 -1.26
N GLY A 231 -4.96 -24.49 -1.30
CA GLY A 231 -5.82 -24.48 -0.12
C GLY A 231 -5.53 -23.32 0.84
N TRP A 232 -5.16 -22.15 0.32
CA TRP A 232 -4.92 -20.91 1.06
C TRP A 232 -3.77 -20.96 2.06
N LYS A 233 -2.69 -21.64 1.66
CA LYS A 233 -1.46 -21.76 2.44
C LYS A 233 -0.34 -20.90 1.86
N ARG A 234 0.43 -20.27 2.74
CA ARG A 234 1.66 -19.55 2.39
C ARG A 234 2.83 -20.52 2.32
N SER A 235 3.93 -20.07 1.71
CA SER A 235 5.17 -20.85 1.60
C SER A 235 5.81 -21.18 2.95
N ASP A 236 5.53 -20.41 3.99
CA ASP A 236 5.99 -20.65 5.36
C ASP A 236 5.07 -21.60 6.15
N GLY A 237 4.08 -22.21 5.50
CA GLY A 237 3.09 -23.10 6.12
C GLY A 237 1.97 -22.37 6.86
N GLY A 238 2.04 -21.04 7.00
CA GLY A 238 1.00 -20.23 7.60
C GLY A 238 -0.23 -20.06 6.69
N ASN A 239 -1.35 -19.64 7.26
CA ASN A 239 -2.53 -19.28 6.49
C ASN A 239 -2.34 -17.92 5.79
N VAL A 240 -2.96 -17.77 4.62
CA VAL A 240 -3.00 -16.48 3.91
C VAL A 240 -3.78 -15.46 4.74
N LEU A 241 -3.17 -14.30 4.96
CA LEU A 241 -3.82 -13.18 5.64
C LEU A 241 -4.85 -12.52 4.72
N HIS A 242 -5.88 -11.93 5.30
CA HIS A 242 -6.95 -11.21 4.58
C HIS A 242 -7.67 -12.04 3.51
N ARG A 243 -7.67 -13.37 3.66
CA ARG A 243 -8.38 -14.30 2.75
C ARG A 243 -9.84 -13.88 2.55
N ASP A 244 -10.48 -13.40 3.60
CA ASP A 244 -11.88 -12.96 3.63
C ASP A 244 -12.21 -11.89 2.57
N ILE A 245 -11.24 -11.07 2.15
CA ILE A 245 -11.43 -10.08 1.08
C ILE A 245 -10.70 -10.45 -0.22
N ILE A 246 -9.63 -11.24 -0.13
CA ILE A 246 -8.87 -11.68 -1.31
C ILE A 246 -9.66 -12.70 -2.11
N GLU A 247 -10.28 -13.69 -1.46
CA GLU A 247 -11.08 -14.72 -2.11
C GLU A 247 -12.24 -14.14 -2.95
N PRO A 248 -13.13 -13.29 -2.40
CA PRO A 248 -14.19 -12.69 -3.21
C PRO A 248 -13.64 -11.76 -4.30
N LEU A 249 -12.53 -11.05 -4.07
CA LEU A 249 -11.88 -10.23 -5.09
C LEU A 249 -11.41 -11.08 -6.28
N LEU A 250 -10.73 -12.20 -6.03
CA LEU A 250 -10.27 -13.09 -7.08
C LEU A 250 -11.43 -13.75 -7.83
N MET A 251 -12.54 -14.06 -7.15
CA MET A 251 -13.76 -14.55 -7.80
C MET A 251 -14.36 -13.50 -8.74
N MET A 252 -14.42 -12.23 -8.33
CA MET A 252 -14.88 -11.14 -9.20
C MET A 252 -13.98 -10.99 -10.43
N ILE A 253 -12.67 -11.03 -10.25
CA ILE A 253 -11.70 -10.94 -11.36
C ILE A 253 -11.88 -12.12 -12.33
N LYS A 254 -12.04 -13.33 -11.80
CA LYS A 254 -12.20 -14.56 -12.60
C LYS A 254 -13.50 -14.58 -13.41
N ASN A 255 -14.59 -14.09 -12.83
CA ASN A 255 -15.91 -14.12 -13.45
C ASN A 255 -16.17 -12.93 -14.38
N ARG A 256 -15.29 -11.94 -14.39
CA ARG A 256 -15.41 -10.76 -15.25
C ARG A 256 -15.08 -11.14 -16.71
N PRO A 257 -15.96 -10.87 -17.68
CA PRO A 257 -15.69 -11.14 -19.10
C PRO A 257 -14.68 -10.16 -19.73
N GLY A 258 -14.69 -8.89 -19.31
CA GLY A 258 -13.77 -7.87 -19.80
C GLY A 258 -12.36 -8.01 -19.18
N PRO A 259 -11.29 -7.78 -19.96
CA PRO A 259 -9.92 -7.93 -19.47
C PRO A 259 -9.56 -6.85 -18.44
N ILE A 260 -8.72 -7.22 -17.48
CA ILE A 260 -8.14 -6.29 -16.50
C ILE A 260 -6.64 -6.19 -16.74
N LYS A 261 -6.17 -4.97 -16.97
CA LYS A 261 -4.75 -4.62 -17.00
C LYS A 261 -4.35 -4.02 -15.65
N TRP A 262 -3.30 -4.56 -15.06
CA TRP A 262 -2.76 -4.08 -13.78
C TRP A 262 -1.52 -3.25 -14.02
N VAL A 263 -1.50 -2.02 -13.51
CA VAL A 263 -0.36 -1.11 -13.67
C VAL A 263 0.08 -0.65 -12.30
N ARG A 264 1.35 -0.92 -11.97
CA ARG A 264 1.98 -0.34 -10.79
C ARG A 264 2.32 1.11 -11.08
N THR A 265 1.81 2.01 -10.25
CA THR A 265 2.09 3.44 -10.34
C THR A 265 2.64 3.94 -9.02
N LEU A 266 3.59 4.86 -9.03
CA LEU A 266 3.96 5.59 -7.81
C LEU A 266 2.92 6.69 -7.59
N LEU A 267 1.75 6.33 -7.09
CA LEU A 267 0.59 7.23 -6.98
C LEU A 267 0.73 8.31 -5.89
N PHE A 268 1.87 8.33 -5.19
CA PHE A 268 2.16 9.26 -4.10
C PHE A 268 2.00 10.76 -4.44
N PHE A 269 2.03 11.14 -5.73
CA PHE A 269 1.93 12.54 -6.15
C PHE A 269 0.66 12.91 -6.92
N TYR A 270 -0.02 11.97 -7.58
CA TYR A 270 -1.14 12.32 -8.47
C TYR A 270 -2.51 12.33 -7.75
N MET A 271 -2.73 11.48 -6.75
CA MET A 271 -3.95 11.60 -5.93
C MET A 271 -3.88 12.84 -5.03
N LEU A 272 -2.73 13.12 -4.41
CA LEU A 272 -2.57 14.25 -3.48
C LEU A 272 -2.82 15.61 -4.13
N LEU A 273 -2.48 15.77 -5.42
CA LEU A 273 -2.71 17.03 -6.15
C LEU A 273 -4.08 17.12 -6.84
N MET A 274 -4.72 16.01 -7.21
CA MET A 274 -5.97 16.03 -8.00
C MET A 274 -7.24 15.79 -7.17
N LEU A 275 -7.11 15.37 -5.90
CA LEU A 275 -8.24 15.02 -5.03
C LEU A 275 -8.33 15.90 -3.78
N LEU A 276 -7.89 17.15 -3.80
CA LEU A 276 -8.13 18.09 -2.68
C LEU A 276 -9.60 18.11 -2.16
N PRO A 277 -10.65 17.82 -2.98
CA PRO A 277 -12.01 17.66 -2.45
C PRO A 277 -12.28 16.29 -1.78
N VAL A 278 -11.59 15.21 -2.18
CA VAL A 278 -11.84 13.82 -1.71
C VAL A 278 -10.85 13.38 -0.63
N LEU A 279 -9.62 13.93 -0.62
CA LEU A 279 -8.64 13.80 0.45
C LEU A 279 -9.09 14.47 1.75
N ASN A 280 -9.89 15.53 1.64
CA ASN A 280 -10.56 16.11 2.81
C ASN A 280 -11.50 15.08 3.48
N CYS A 281 -11.98 14.07 2.75
CA CYS A 281 -12.79 12.99 3.31
C CYS A 281 -11.91 11.89 3.94
N GLN A 282 -10.77 11.50 3.34
CA GLN A 282 -9.83 10.58 4.00
C GLN A 282 -9.28 11.18 5.30
N GLN A 283 -8.90 12.47 5.30
CA GLN A 283 -8.47 13.16 6.52
C GLN A 283 -9.61 13.40 7.53
N ARG A 284 -10.87 13.56 7.10
CA ARG A 284 -12.04 13.65 8.00
C ARG A 284 -12.52 12.30 8.53
N ILE A 285 -12.35 11.21 7.81
CA ILE A 285 -12.60 9.84 8.29
C ILE A 285 -11.59 9.45 9.38
N LEU A 286 -10.43 10.11 9.37
CA LEU A 286 -9.33 9.94 10.32
C LEU A 286 -9.37 10.92 11.50
N CYS A 287 -10.42 11.74 11.64
CA CYS A 287 -10.64 12.67 12.76
C CYS A 287 -11.93 12.32 13.51
#